data_AF-A0A9D1VW61-F1
#
_entry.id   AF-A0A9D1VW61-F1
#
_cell.length_a   1.000
_cell.length_b   1.000
_cell.length_c   1.000
_cell.angle_alpha   90.00
_cell.angle_beta   90.00
_cell.angle_gamma   90.00
#
_symmetry.space_group_name_H-M   'P 1'
#
loop_
_entity.id
_entity.type
_entity.pdbx_description
1 polymer ?
#
loop_
_entity_poly.entity_id
_entity_poly.type
_entity_poly.pdbx_seq_one_letter_code
_entity_poly.pdbx_strand_id
1 'polypeptide(L)'
;MGQFYVQLEKAIKEGRGDIWTETVLEGEHAGEKSLTAGVMGDPGSPDNADTAGSAGPDACGTPVRVFRERVRRAPKLVICGAGHVSMPIIRLGKMLGFTVTVLEDRPKFADNARAAGADHVLCETFREGLSQIKGDRDTWFVIVTRGHRYDSECLEAVLGKEYAYVGMMGSRRRVAVVKDQLAQNGVDQEKLDSVHTPIGLKISAETPEEIAVSIMAEIIQIKNGREQGSIYSDELLEALTDGKQKAVLATIISRKGSAPRGVGTKMLVREDGSTVDTIGGGCVESEIIRKALLMMRMGEPLFQVCREDLAMEAAEDEGMVCGGVVEVMLERV
;
A
#
# COMPACT_ATOMS: atom_id res chain seq x y z
N MET A 1 -23.34 0.86 -10.01
CA MET A 1 -22.09 0.82 -9.22
C MET A 1 -21.10 -0.23 -9.73
N GLY A 2 -21.47 -1.47 -10.02
CA GLY A 2 -20.50 -2.52 -10.44
C GLY A 2 -19.60 -2.22 -11.65
N GLN A 3 -20.06 -1.44 -12.64
CA GLN A 3 -19.22 -1.09 -13.81
C GLN A 3 -17.96 -0.30 -13.45
N PHE A 4 -18.02 0.57 -12.43
CA PHE A 4 -16.86 1.34 -11.97
C PHE A 4 -15.78 0.42 -11.40
N TYR A 5 -16.16 -0.53 -10.54
CA TYR A 5 -15.21 -1.46 -9.91
C TYR A 5 -14.59 -2.43 -10.91
N VAL A 6 -15.34 -2.87 -11.93
CA VAL A 6 -14.79 -3.66 -13.05
C VAL A 6 -13.76 -2.85 -13.85
N GLN A 7 -14.03 -1.57 -14.11
CA GLN A 7 -13.07 -0.68 -14.77
C GLN A 7 -11.83 -0.42 -13.91
N LEU A 8 -12.03 -0.23 -12.61
CA LEU A 8 -10.95 -0.03 -11.64
C LEU A 8 -10.05 -1.26 -11.55
N GLU A 9 -10.62 -2.46 -11.42
CA GLU A 9 -9.88 -3.72 -11.39
C GLU A 9 -9.04 -3.89 -12.66
N LYS A 10 -9.62 -3.61 -13.83
CA LYS A 10 -8.90 -3.61 -15.11
C LYS A 10 -7.74 -2.61 -15.12
N ALA A 11 -7.96 -1.38 -14.66
CA ALA A 11 -6.91 -0.36 -14.60
C ALA A 11 -5.76 -0.74 -13.64
N ILE A 12 -6.09 -1.34 -12.48
CA ILE A 12 -5.12 -1.86 -11.52
C ILE A 12 -4.27 -2.95 -12.20
N LYS A 13 -4.90 -3.92 -12.87
CA LYS A 13 -4.23 -5.04 -13.56
C LYS A 13 -3.38 -4.60 -14.76
N GLU A 14 -3.82 -3.61 -15.53
CA GLU A 14 -3.11 -3.14 -16.73
C GLU A 14 -1.80 -2.40 -16.45
N GLY A 15 -1.57 -1.97 -15.21
CA GLY A 15 -0.23 -1.55 -14.79
C GLY A 15 0.21 -0.16 -15.25
N ARG A 16 -0.65 0.64 -15.90
CA ARG A 16 -0.23 1.92 -16.54
C ARG A 16 -0.53 3.15 -15.69
N GLY A 17 0.52 3.88 -15.32
CA GLY A 17 0.42 5.21 -14.68
C GLY A 17 -0.22 5.21 -13.30
N ASP A 18 -0.38 6.43 -12.76
CA ASP A 18 -1.16 6.67 -11.55
C ASP A 18 -2.66 6.56 -11.88
N ILE A 19 -3.39 5.88 -10.98
CA ILE A 19 -4.85 5.70 -11.06
C ILE A 19 -5.46 6.57 -9.98
N TRP A 20 -6.36 7.45 -10.38
CA TRP A 20 -7.09 8.32 -9.46
C TRP A 20 -8.57 7.99 -9.51
N THR A 21 -9.20 7.95 -8.35
CA THR A 21 -10.65 7.85 -8.22
C THR A 21 -11.16 9.08 -7.51
N GLU A 22 -12.27 9.61 -7.98
CA GLU A 22 -12.99 10.70 -7.33
C GLU A 22 -14.39 10.22 -6.97
N THR A 23 -14.87 10.62 -5.79
CA THR A 23 -16.25 10.39 -5.36
C THR A 23 -16.86 11.72 -4.92
N VAL A 24 -18.02 12.06 -5.47
CA VAL A 24 -18.79 13.22 -5.03
C VAL A 24 -19.40 12.93 -3.66
N LEU A 25 -19.16 13.79 -2.67
CA LEU A 25 -19.56 13.55 -1.28
C LEU A 25 -20.92 14.16 -0.91
N GLU A 26 -21.38 15.17 -1.64
CA GLU A 26 -22.54 15.98 -1.25
C GLU A 26 -23.34 16.42 -2.50
N GLY A 27 -24.61 16.77 -2.30
CA GLY A 27 -25.50 17.25 -3.36
C GLY A 27 -26.24 16.15 -4.13
N GLU A 28 -26.84 16.53 -5.25
CA GLU A 28 -27.66 15.62 -6.10
C GLU A 28 -26.85 14.45 -6.67
N HIS A 29 -25.56 14.67 -6.90
CA HIS A 29 -24.62 13.70 -7.47
C HIS A 29 -23.85 12.90 -6.41
N ALA A 30 -24.26 12.94 -5.14
CA ALA A 30 -23.55 12.24 -4.06
C ALA A 30 -23.43 10.73 -4.32
N GLY A 31 -22.20 10.22 -4.24
CA GLY A 31 -21.85 8.83 -4.54
C GLY A 31 -21.46 8.55 -5.99
N GLU A 32 -21.57 9.51 -6.90
CA GLU A 32 -21.03 9.36 -8.26
C GLU A 32 -19.50 9.23 -8.22
N LYS A 33 -18.98 8.28 -8.99
CA LYS A 33 -17.55 7.98 -9.08
C LYS A 33 -17.00 8.14 -10.48
N SER A 34 -15.80 8.70 -10.58
CA SER A 34 -15.03 8.79 -11.81
C SER A 34 -13.66 8.15 -11.63
N LEU A 35 -13.13 7.59 -12.72
CA LEU A 35 -11.78 7.05 -12.80
C LEU A 35 -10.98 7.93 -13.75
N THR A 36 -9.86 8.48 -13.28
CA THR A 36 -8.95 9.26 -14.12
C THR A 36 -7.59 8.58 -14.18
N ALA A 37 -7.10 8.31 -15.40
CA ALA A 37 -5.75 7.80 -15.64
C ALA A 37 -4.83 8.97 -16.01
N GLY A 38 -3.76 9.18 -15.24
CA GLY A 38 -2.76 10.23 -15.51
C GLY A 38 -2.33 11.04 -14.29
N VAL A 39 -1.35 11.92 -14.50
CA VAL A 39 -0.85 12.84 -13.48
C VAL A 39 -1.82 14.01 -13.36
N MET A 40 -2.74 13.96 -12.39
CA MET A 40 -3.35 15.17 -11.86
C MET A 40 -2.35 15.84 -10.92
N GLY A 41 -2.23 17.17 -11.00
CA GLY A 41 -1.30 17.95 -10.18
C GLY A 41 -1.49 17.69 -8.68
N ASP A 42 -0.36 17.78 -7.96
CA ASP A 42 -0.20 17.64 -6.51
C ASP A 42 -1.35 18.32 -5.72
N PRO A 43 -2.20 17.55 -5.02
CA PRO A 43 -3.09 18.10 -4.01
C PRO A 43 -2.23 18.43 -2.78
N GLY A 44 -1.74 19.66 -2.73
CA GLY A 44 -0.64 20.07 -1.86
C GLY A 44 -0.69 19.58 -0.39
N SER A 45 0.51 19.36 0.16
CA SER A 45 0.87 19.24 1.58
C SER A 45 -0.08 18.48 2.53
N PRO A 46 0.31 17.29 3.05
CA PRO A 46 -0.51 16.45 3.95
C PRO A 46 -0.89 17.08 5.30
N ASP A 47 -0.23 18.16 5.72
CA ASP A 47 -0.49 18.84 7.00
C ASP A 47 -1.71 19.77 6.94
N ASN A 48 -2.32 19.96 5.76
CA ASN A 48 -3.65 20.54 5.63
C ASN A 48 -4.65 19.41 5.37
N ALA A 49 -5.29 18.94 6.43
CA ALA A 49 -6.27 17.85 6.43
C ALA A 49 -7.59 18.22 5.74
N ASP A 50 -7.54 18.48 4.43
CA ASP A 50 -8.66 18.59 3.49
C ASP A 50 -8.33 17.78 2.21
N THR A 51 -8.26 16.45 2.32
CA THR A 51 -8.31 15.53 1.15
C THR A 51 -9.74 15.39 0.58
N ALA A 52 -10.70 16.08 1.21
CA ALA A 52 -11.94 16.52 0.59
C ALA A 52 -11.72 17.90 -0.05
N GLY A 53 -11.22 17.92 -1.29
CA GLY A 53 -11.07 19.17 -2.02
C GLY A 53 -12.41 19.69 -2.54
N SER A 54 -12.48 20.98 -2.87
CA SER A 54 -13.53 21.47 -3.77
C SER A 54 -13.15 21.08 -5.20
N ALA A 55 -13.98 20.26 -5.86
CA ALA A 55 -13.95 20.19 -7.32
C ALA A 55 -14.45 21.53 -7.89
N GLY A 56 -14.08 21.80 -9.15
CA GLY A 56 -14.63 22.93 -9.91
C GLY A 56 -16.16 22.97 -9.85
N PRO A 57 -16.78 24.13 -10.08
CA PRO A 57 -18.21 24.32 -9.89
C PRO A 57 -19.02 23.26 -10.65
N ASP A 58 -20.11 22.79 -10.03
CA ASP A 58 -21.16 22.07 -10.75
C ASP A 58 -21.74 22.92 -11.90
N ALA A 59 -22.68 22.38 -12.68
CA ALA A 59 -23.36 23.11 -13.75
C ALA A 59 -24.03 24.43 -13.29
N CYS A 60 -24.15 24.65 -11.96
CA CYS A 60 -24.77 25.79 -11.32
C CYS A 60 -23.78 26.72 -10.59
N GLY A 61 -22.47 26.47 -10.63
CA GLY A 61 -21.47 27.34 -9.99
C GLY A 61 -21.09 26.97 -8.55
N THR A 62 -21.60 25.87 -8.00
CA THR A 62 -21.42 25.51 -6.58
C THR A 62 -20.16 24.65 -6.39
N PRO A 63 -19.27 24.97 -5.43
CA PRO A 63 -18.13 24.11 -5.13
C PRO A 63 -18.61 22.76 -4.60
N VAL A 64 -18.27 21.68 -5.30
CA VAL A 64 -18.68 20.31 -4.95
C VAL A 64 -17.59 19.70 -4.07
N ARG A 65 -17.97 19.18 -2.90
CA ARG A 65 -17.05 18.45 -2.03
C ARG A 65 -16.77 17.07 -2.65
N VAL A 66 -15.52 16.79 -2.98
CA VAL A 66 -15.11 15.51 -3.58
C VAL A 66 -14.04 14.82 -2.75
N PHE A 67 -14.15 13.50 -2.59
CA PHE A 67 -13.07 12.68 -2.08
C PHE A 67 -12.24 12.17 -3.26
N ARG A 68 -10.98 12.57 -3.34
CA ARG A 68 -10.04 12.12 -4.35
C ARG A 68 -9.00 11.22 -3.69
N GLU A 69 -8.80 10.04 -4.25
CA GLU A 69 -7.78 9.09 -3.78
C GLU A 69 -6.95 8.56 -4.94
N ARG A 70 -5.66 8.38 -4.68
CA ARG A 70 -4.77 7.66 -5.59
C ARG A 70 -4.83 6.18 -5.26
N VAL A 71 -5.23 5.36 -6.22
CA VAL A 71 -5.29 3.92 -6.03
C VAL A 71 -3.90 3.34 -6.24
N ARG A 72 -3.34 2.78 -5.17
CA ARG A 72 -2.06 2.06 -5.17
C ARG A 72 -2.28 0.58 -5.42
N ARG A 73 -1.30 -0.03 -6.09
CA ARG A 73 -1.26 -1.48 -6.29
C ARG A 73 -0.67 -2.17 -5.07
N ALA A 74 -0.94 -3.47 -4.95
CA ALA A 74 -0.27 -4.29 -3.95
C ALA A 74 1.25 -4.17 -4.12
N PRO A 75 1.99 -3.84 -3.05
CA PRO A 75 3.42 -3.60 -3.16
C PRO A 75 4.16 -4.92 -3.42
N LYS A 76 5.15 -4.88 -4.30
CA LYS A 76 5.92 -6.06 -4.70
C LYS A 76 7.27 -6.02 -4.01
N LEU A 77 7.60 -7.04 -3.24
CA LEU A 77 8.91 -7.16 -2.59
C LEU A 77 9.78 -8.13 -3.38
N VAL A 78 10.86 -7.62 -3.96
CA VAL A 78 11.82 -8.42 -4.72
C VAL A 78 13.09 -8.58 -3.91
N ILE A 79 13.40 -9.80 -3.49
CA ILE A 79 14.55 -10.11 -2.63
C ILE A 79 15.62 -10.81 -3.46
N CYS A 80 16.78 -10.18 -3.58
CA CYS A 80 17.95 -10.77 -4.23
C CYS A 80 18.80 -11.50 -3.18
N GLY A 81 18.69 -12.82 -3.17
CA GLY A 81 19.38 -13.74 -2.26
C GLY A 81 18.40 -14.37 -1.27
N ALA A 82 18.58 -15.66 -1.03
CA ALA A 82 17.79 -16.44 -0.08
C ALA A 82 18.65 -16.96 1.08
N GLY A 83 19.52 -16.11 1.63
CA GLY A 83 20.32 -16.42 2.82
C GLY A 83 19.48 -16.52 4.10
N HIS A 84 20.12 -16.77 5.23
CA HIS A 84 19.43 -16.88 6.52
C HIS A 84 18.66 -15.61 6.90
N VAL A 85 19.19 -14.42 6.57
CA VAL A 85 18.51 -13.13 6.78
C VAL A 85 17.25 -12.99 5.91
N SER A 86 17.23 -13.59 4.72
CA SER A 86 16.09 -13.47 3.80
C SER A 86 14.84 -14.18 4.32
N MET A 87 14.99 -15.24 5.11
CA MET A 87 13.86 -16.05 5.59
C MET A 87 12.87 -15.24 6.45
N PRO A 88 13.31 -14.51 7.50
CA PRO A 88 12.41 -13.63 8.24
C PRO A 88 11.92 -12.44 7.40
N ILE A 89 12.71 -11.91 6.45
CA ILE A 89 12.23 -10.85 5.53
C ILE A 89 11.06 -11.34 4.68
N ILE A 90 11.14 -12.56 4.13
CA ILE A 90 10.06 -13.17 3.34
C ILE A 90 8.78 -13.25 4.18
N ARG A 91 8.87 -13.81 5.39
CA ARG A 91 7.73 -13.98 6.29
C ARG A 91 7.10 -12.64 6.67
N LEU A 92 7.91 -11.66 7.05
CA LEU A 92 7.42 -10.31 7.37
C LEU A 92 6.83 -9.62 6.14
N GLY A 93 7.44 -9.75 4.97
CA GLY A 93 6.92 -9.23 3.70
C GLY A 93 5.51 -9.77 3.41
N LYS A 94 5.32 -11.08 3.51
CA LYS A 94 4.00 -11.73 3.38
C LYS A 94 3.01 -11.23 4.42
N MET A 95 3.41 -11.17 5.68
CA MET A 95 2.58 -10.67 6.79
C MET A 95 2.13 -9.21 6.58
N LEU A 96 2.96 -8.41 5.91
CA LEU A 96 2.70 -7.00 5.62
C LEU A 96 1.99 -6.76 4.27
N GLY A 97 1.52 -7.83 3.62
CA GLY A 97 0.73 -7.76 2.39
C GLY A 97 1.54 -7.52 1.11
N PHE A 98 2.84 -7.80 1.11
CA PHE A 98 3.63 -7.77 -0.12
C PHE A 98 3.45 -9.06 -0.93
N THR A 99 3.46 -8.92 -2.26
CA THR A 99 3.77 -10.05 -3.15
C THR A 99 5.28 -10.25 -3.15
N VAL A 100 5.76 -11.37 -2.63
CA VAL A 100 7.19 -11.62 -2.40
C VAL A 100 7.79 -12.49 -3.50
N THR A 101 8.71 -11.92 -4.28
CA THR A 101 9.51 -12.62 -5.28
C THR A 101 10.95 -12.75 -4.80
N VAL A 102 11.51 -13.95 -4.83
CA VAL A 102 12.90 -14.21 -4.38
C VAL A 102 13.73 -14.72 -5.55
N LEU A 103 14.94 -14.16 -5.70
CA LEU A 103 15.94 -14.62 -6.65
C LEU A 103 17.06 -15.32 -5.91
N GLU A 104 17.39 -16.54 -6.31
CA GLU A 104 18.49 -17.31 -5.73
C GLU A 104 18.94 -18.41 -6.69
N ASP A 105 20.22 -18.41 -7.05
CA ASP A 105 20.78 -19.36 -8.01
C ASP A 105 21.12 -20.74 -7.42
N ARG A 106 21.08 -20.90 -6.09
CA ARG A 106 21.29 -22.19 -5.42
C ARG A 106 19.95 -22.89 -5.13
N PRO A 107 19.70 -24.08 -5.71
CA PRO A 107 18.45 -24.82 -5.53
C PRO A 107 18.02 -24.98 -4.07
N LYS A 108 18.93 -25.39 -3.18
CA LYS A 108 18.63 -25.56 -1.74
C LYS A 108 18.14 -24.27 -1.06
N PHE A 109 18.70 -23.13 -1.42
CA PHE A 109 18.32 -21.85 -0.80
C PHE A 109 17.02 -21.32 -1.43
N ALA A 110 16.80 -21.57 -2.73
CA ALA A 110 15.52 -21.32 -3.38
C ALA A 110 14.39 -22.13 -2.73
N ASP A 111 14.62 -23.42 -2.41
CA ASP A 111 13.64 -24.24 -1.69
C ASP A 111 13.33 -23.71 -0.29
N ASN A 112 14.34 -23.21 0.43
CA ASN A 112 14.12 -22.54 1.72
C ASN A 112 13.24 -21.30 1.58
N ALA A 113 13.41 -20.50 0.52
CA ALA A 113 12.57 -19.33 0.26
C ALA A 113 11.11 -19.72 -0.02
N ARG A 114 10.88 -20.80 -0.77
CA ARG A 114 9.54 -21.37 -0.98
C ARG A 114 8.93 -21.81 0.35
N ALA A 115 9.68 -22.54 1.16
CA ALA A 115 9.23 -22.99 2.48
C ALA A 115 8.97 -21.84 3.46
N ALA A 116 9.64 -20.69 3.29
CA ALA A 116 9.39 -19.48 4.05
C ALA A 116 8.12 -18.72 3.61
N GLY A 117 7.51 -19.09 2.50
CA GLY A 117 6.24 -18.54 2.01
C GLY A 117 6.36 -17.52 0.89
N ALA A 118 7.48 -17.46 0.17
CA ALA A 118 7.59 -16.59 -1.01
C ALA A 118 6.57 -16.98 -2.09
N ASP A 119 5.92 -15.99 -2.71
CA ASP A 119 4.93 -16.21 -3.78
C ASP A 119 5.59 -16.76 -5.05
N HIS A 120 6.76 -16.20 -5.38
CA HIS A 120 7.54 -16.57 -6.55
C HIS A 120 9.01 -16.76 -6.18
N VAL A 121 9.64 -17.80 -6.72
CA VAL A 121 11.07 -18.06 -6.53
C VAL A 121 11.72 -18.38 -7.87
N LEU A 122 12.57 -17.47 -8.33
CA LEU A 122 13.36 -17.59 -9.55
C LEU A 122 14.70 -18.24 -9.20
N CYS A 123 14.82 -19.52 -9.51
CA CYS A 123 16.04 -20.30 -9.26
C CYS A 123 17.01 -20.21 -10.45
N GLU A 124 17.48 -19.00 -10.73
CA GLU A 124 18.34 -18.64 -11.86
C GLU A 124 19.46 -17.70 -11.40
N THR A 125 20.37 -17.34 -12.30
CA THR A 125 21.34 -16.27 -11.98
C THR A 125 20.63 -14.95 -11.68
N PHE A 126 21.25 -14.08 -10.88
CA PHE A 126 20.63 -12.81 -10.51
C PHE A 126 20.31 -11.94 -11.72
N ARG A 127 21.21 -11.85 -12.70
CA ARG A 127 20.97 -11.15 -13.96
C ARG A 127 19.79 -11.71 -14.75
N GLU A 128 19.70 -13.02 -14.91
CA GLU A 128 18.59 -13.66 -15.64
C GLU A 128 17.27 -13.44 -14.91
N GLY A 129 17.19 -13.71 -13.61
CA GLY A 129 15.97 -13.50 -12.84
C GLY A 129 15.54 -12.03 -12.81
N LEU A 130 16.47 -11.07 -12.67
CA LEU A 130 16.15 -9.64 -12.72
C LEU A 130 15.73 -9.19 -14.12
N SER A 131 16.14 -9.87 -15.19
CA SER A 131 15.70 -9.56 -16.55
C SER A 131 14.21 -9.86 -16.75
N GLN A 132 13.67 -10.84 -16.01
CA GLN A 132 12.24 -11.18 -16.01
C GLN A 132 11.39 -10.20 -15.21
N ILE A 133 12.01 -9.40 -14.33
CA ILE A 133 11.31 -8.44 -13.47
C ILE A 133 11.44 -7.05 -14.09
N LYS A 134 10.33 -6.50 -14.60
CA LYS A 134 10.34 -5.16 -15.21
C LYS A 134 10.66 -4.03 -14.21
N GLY A 135 10.09 -4.09 -13.01
CA GLY A 135 10.08 -2.99 -12.05
C GLY A 135 8.99 -1.96 -12.37
N ASP A 136 8.49 -1.30 -11.33
CA ASP A 136 7.52 -0.19 -11.35
C ASP A 136 7.59 0.62 -10.04
N ARG A 137 6.76 1.66 -9.92
CA ARG A 137 6.68 2.54 -8.73
C ARG A 137 6.21 1.86 -7.44
N ASP A 138 5.76 0.61 -7.52
CA ASP A 138 5.29 -0.20 -6.40
C ASP A 138 6.24 -1.39 -6.13
N THR A 139 7.40 -1.46 -6.80
CA THR A 139 8.40 -2.52 -6.66
C THR A 139 9.52 -2.13 -5.69
N TRP A 140 9.72 -2.94 -4.66
CA TRP A 140 10.67 -2.74 -3.57
C TRP A 140 11.78 -3.78 -3.65
N PHE A 141 13.01 -3.35 -3.95
CA PHE A 141 14.16 -4.25 -4.07
C PHE A 141 14.97 -4.31 -2.77
N VAL A 142 15.22 -5.54 -2.30
CA VAL A 142 16.07 -5.84 -1.14
C VAL A 142 17.22 -6.72 -1.58
N ILE A 143 18.43 -6.18 -1.55
CA ILE A 143 19.66 -6.87 -1.98
C ILE A 143 20.37 -7.42 -0.75
N VAL A 144 20.27 -8.73 -0.55
CA VAL A 144 20.81 -9.49 0.60
C VAL A 144 21.61 -10.70 0.10
N THR A 145 22.50 -10.46 -0.87
CA THR A 145 23.23 -11.54 -1.55
C THR A 145 24.40 -12.10 -0.73
N ARG A 146 24.96 -13.21 -1.22
CA ARG A 146 26.10 -13.91 -0.60
C ARG A 146 27.48 -13.28 -0.85
N GLY A 147 27.61 -12.18 -1.59
CA GLY A 147 28.93 -11.59 -1.85
C GLY A 147 28.93 -10.33 -2.73
N HIS A 148 29.98 -9.52 -2.60
CA HIS A 148 30.10 -8.21 -3.26
C HIS A 148 29.90 -8.26 -4.78
N ARG A 149 30.42 -9.30 -5.46
CA ARG A 149 30.22 -9.50 -6.90
C ARG A 149 28.73 -9.54 -7.28
N TYR A 150 27.93 -10.28 -6.51
CA TYR A 150 26.50 -10.43 -6.76
C TYR A 150 25.72 -9.17 -6.34
N ASP A 151 26.17 -8.44 -5.33
CA ASP A 151 25.59 -7.14 -5.00
C ASP A 151 25.73 -6.14 -6.15
N SER A 152 26.94 -6.03 -6.73
CA SER A 152 27.17 -5.15 -7.88
C SER A 152 26.27 -5.51 -9.06
N GLU A 153 26.16 -6.81 -9.38
CA GLU A 153 25.31 -7.32 -10.46
C GLU A 153 23.83 -7.01 -10.24
N CYS A 154 23.32 -7.26 -9.02
CA CYS A 154 21.94 -6.94 -8.66
C CYS A 154 21.68 -5.44 -8.70
N LEU A 155 22.57 -4.65 -8.11
CA LEU A 155 22.37 -3.21 -7.97
C LEU A 155 22.43 -2.52 -9.34
N GLU A 156 23.37 -2.89 -10.22
CA GLU A 156 23.43 -2.42 -11.60
C GLU A 156 22.11 -2.69 -12.35
N ALA A 157 21.60 -3.92 -12.27
CA ALA A 157 20.38 -4.32 -12.95
C ALA A 157 19.13 -3.61 -12.38
N VAL A 158 19.07 -3.37 -11.07
CA VAL A 158 17.96 -2.67 -10.41
C VAL A 158 17.96 -1.17 -10.72
N LEU A 159 19.12 -0.51 -10.72
CA LEU A 159 19.24 0.93 -11.01
C LEU A 159 18.86 1.30 -12.46
N GLY A 160 18.83 0.31 -13.36
CA GLY A 160 18.29 0.44 -14.71
C GLY A 160 16.77 0.37 -14.83
N LYS A 161 16.05 0.11 -13.73
CA LYS A 161 14.59 -0.10 -13.69
C LYS A 161 13.89 1.04 -12.96
N GLU A 162 12.57 1.10 -13.11
CA GLU A 162 11.72 1.89 -12.21
C GLU A 162 11.50 1.10 -10.90
N TYR A 163 11.58 1.77 -9.76
CA TYR A 163 11.42 1.14 -8.44
C TYR A 163 10.85 2.13 -7.42
N ALA A 164 10.18 1.57 -6.42
CA ALA A 164 9.82 2.28 -5.21
C ALA A 164 11.03 2.46 -4.29
N TYR A 165 11.83 1.43 -4.13
CA TYR A 165 12.90 1.42 -3.15
C TYR A 165 13.98 0.44 -3.57
N VAL A 166 15.22 0.76 -3.25
CA VAL A 166 16.33 -0.18 -3.34
C VAL A 166 17.19 -0.05 -2.09
N GLY A 167 17.30 -1.16 -1.38
CA GLY A 167 18.14 -1.30 -0.20
C GLY A 167 19.16 -2.40 -0.40
N MET A 168 20.39 -2.16 0.05
CA MET A 168 21.47 -3.16 -0.04
C MET A 168 22.11 -3.40 1.31
N MET A 169 22.16 -4.68 1.70
CA MET A 169 22.86 -5.13 2.88
C MET A 169 24.36 -5.18 2.62
N GLY A 170 25.13 -4.54 3.49
CA GLY A 170 26.59 -4.56 3.40
C GLY A 170 27.23 -3.62 4.41
N SER A 171 28.49 -3.92 4.77
CA SER A 171 29.29 -2.98 5.57
C SER A 171 29.54 -1.70 4.77
N ARG A 172 29.79 -0.57 5.46
CA ARG A 172 30.11 0.71 4.80
C ARG A 172 31.23 0.58 3.77
N ARG A 173 32.26 -0.23 4.09
CA ARG A 173 33.37 -0.51 3.17
C ARG A 173 32.93 -1.28 1.93
N ARG A 174 32.11 -2.33 2.08
CA ARG A 174 31.61 -3.13 0.95
C ARG A 174 30.70 -2.29 0.05
N VAL A 175 29.82 -1.50 0.66
CA VAL A 175 28.94 -0.56 -0.05
C VAL A 175 29.74 0.45 -0.85
N ALA A 176 30.77 1.07 -0.27
CA ALA A 176 31.61 2.04 -0.97
C ALA A 176 32.26 1.44 -2.22
N VAL A 177 32.86 0.24 -2.09
CA VAL A 177 33.49 -0.45 -3.22
C VAL A 177 32.49 -0.75 -4.35
N VAL A 178 31.27 -1.19 -4.00
CA VAL A 178 30.22 -1.46 -5.00
C VAL A 178 29.78 -0.15 -5.68
N LYS A 179 29.54 0.93 -4.93
CA LYS A 179 29.14 2.22 -5.51
C LYS A 179 30.24 2.81 -6.41
N ASP A 180 31.51 2.74 -5.99
CA ASP A 180 32.65 3.21 -6.79
C ASP A 180 32.77 2.45 -8.12
N GLN A 181 32.59 1.13 -8.08
CA GLN A 181 32.62 0.30 -9.29
C GLN A 181 31.47 0.65 -10.25
N LEU A 182 30.26 0.89 -9.72
CA LEU A 182 29.10 1.27 -10.55
C LEU A 182 29.23 2.69 -11.12
N ALA A 183 29.79 3.63 -10.35
CA ALA A 183 30.09 4.97 -10.85
C ALA A 183 31.10 4.92 -12.01
N GLN A 184 32.14 4.08 -11.90
CA GLN A 184 33.11 3.86 -13.00
C GLN A 184 32.46 3.22 -14.24
N ASN A 185 31.41 2.44 -14.06
CA ASN A 185 30.61 1.86 -15.16
C ASN A 185 29.59 2.85 -15.75
N GLY A 186 29.55 4.10 -15.28
CA GLY A 186 28.69 5.16 -15.82
C GLY A 186 27.29 5.25 -15.20
N VAL A 187 27.07 4.63 -14.04
CA VAL A 187 25.82 4.82 -13.28
C VAL A 187 25.81 6.21 -12.67
N ASP A 188 24.69 6.93 -12.82
CA ASP A 188 24.49 8.27 -12.29
C ASP A 188 24.63 8.32 -10.76
N GLN A 189 25.31 9.34 -10.27
CA GLN A 189 25.57 9.54 -8.84
C GLN A 189 24.26 9.75 -8.07
N GLU A 190 23.27 10.44 -8.64
CA GLU A 190 21.97 10.63 -7.98
C GLU A 190 21.27 9.30 -7.71
N LYS A 191 21.35 8.37 -8.67
CA LYS A 191 20.81 7.01 -8.51
C LYS A 191 21.57 6.23 -7.45
N LEU A 192 22.90 6.34 -7.42
CA LEU A 192 23.72 5.68 -6.40
C LEU A 192 23.45 6.23 -4.99
N ASP A 193 23.21 7.53 -4.86
CA ASP A 193 22.90 8.18 -3.59
C ASP A 193 21.49 7.82 -3.09
N SER A 194 20.56 7.50 -3.99
CA SER A 194 19.22 7.00 -3.65
C SER A 194 19.20 5.60 -3.01
N VAL A 195 20.31 4.85 -3.07
CA VAL A 195 20.36 3.47 -2.54
C VAL A 195 20.51 3.47 -1.02
N HIS A 196 19.58 2.80 -0.33
CA HIS A 196 19.59 2.65 1.12
C HIS A 196 20.67 1.69 1.58
N THR A 197 21.74 2.24 2.15
CA THR A 197 22.93 1.48 2.54
C THR A 197 23.61 2.04 3.80
N PRO A 198 23.88 1.23 4.84
CA PRO A 198 23.35 -0.12 5.04
C PRO A 198 21.82 -0.09 5.11
N ILE A 199 21.18 -1.11 4.55
CA ILE A 199 19.72 -1.25 4.56
C ILE A 199 19.16 -1.34 6.00
N GLY A 200 17.98 -0.76 6.23
CA GLY A 200 17.24 -0.88 7.48
C GLY A 200 17.52 0.23 8.51
N LEU A 201 16.56 0.42 9.43
CA LEU A 201 16.67 1.40 10.51
C LEU A 201 17.77 1.04 11.51
N LYS A 202 18.41 2.07 12.07
CA LYS A 202 19.46 1.92 13.10
C LYS A 202 18.86 1.57 14.47
N ILE A 203 18.50 0.30 14.65
CA ILE A 203 17.91 -0.24 15.89
C ILE A 203 18.86 -1.18 16.66
N SER A 204 20.15 -1.19 16.29
CA SER A 204 21.17 -2.09 16.87
C SER A 204 20.83 -3.59 16.73
N ALA A 205 20.26 -3.97 15.58
CA ALA A 205 19.92 -5.36 15.27
C ALA A 205 21.16 -6.27 15.20
N GLU A 206 21.08 -7.47 15.78
CA GLU A 206 22.16 -8.47 15.79
C GLU A 206 21.72 -9.79 15.13
N THR A 207 20.50 -10.22 15.38
CA THR A 207 19.95 -11.48 14.84
C THR A 207 19.34 -11.30 13.43
N PRO A 208 19.25 -12.37 12.62
CA PRO A 208 18.56 -12.32 11.33
C PRO A 208 17.13 -11.77 11.40
N GLU A 209 16.40 -12.11 12.47
CA GLU A 209 15.05 -11.66 12.75
C GLU A 209 14.99 -10.16 13.05
N GLU A 210 15.89 -9.65 13.91
CA GLU A 210 15.98 -8.21 14.21
C GLU A 210 16.41 -7.41 12.97
N ILE A 211 17.33 -7.94 12.15
CA ILE A 211 17.74 -7.31 10.90
C ILE A 211 16.54 -7.24 9.95
N ALA A 212 15.73 -8.28 9.86
CA ALA A 212 14.52 -8.27 9.05
C ALA A 212 13.50 -7.23 9.56
N VAL A 213 13.32 -7.10 10.88
CA VAL A 213 12.48 -6.04 11.48
C VAL A 213 13.02 -4.66 11.13
N SER A 214 14.34 -4.44 11.24
CA SER A 214 15.00 -3.19 10.86
C SER A 214 14.76 -2.80 9.39
N ILE A 215 14.90 -3.76 8.48
CA ILE A 215 14.67 -3.58 7.03
C ILE A 215 13.20 -3.28 6.77
N MET A 216 12.29 -4.10 7.29
CA MET A 216 10.86 -3.91 7.05
C MET A 216 10.33 -2.62 7.69
N ALA A 217 10.89 -2.19 8.82
CA ALA A 217 10.54 -0.91 9.44
C ALA A 217 10.96 0.29 8.56
N GLU A 218 12.15 0.25 7.94
CA GLU A 218 12.58 1.28 6.97
C GLU A 218 11.65 1.30 5.74
N ILE A 219 11.34 0.12 5.19
CA ILE A 219 10.41 -0.03 4.07
C ILE A 219 9.03 0.54 4.42
N ILE A 220 8.49 0.24 5.61
CA ILE A 220 7.21 0.78 6.08
C ILE A 220 7.27 2.30 6.22
N GLN A 221 8.34 2.84 6.83
CA GLN A 221 8.53 4.28 7.01
C GLN A 221 8.48 5.01 5.66
N ILE A 222 9.18 4.49 4.65
CA ILE A 222 9.21 5.11 3.31
C ILE A 222 7.87 4.88 2.58
N LYS A 223 7.29 3.67 2.66
CA LYS A 223 6.03 3.33 1.99
C LYS A 223 4.89 4.23 2.45
N ASN A 224 4.81 4.46 3.76
CA ASN A 224 3.76 5.24 4.40
C ASN A 224 4.08 6.74 4.44
N GLY A 225 5.36 7.14 4.29
CA GLY A 225 5.76 8.54 4.14
C GLY A 225 5.50 9.11 2.74
N ARG A 226 5.31 8.26 1.72
CA ARG A 226 4.86 8.67 0.38
C ARG A 226 3.38 9.04 0.42
N GLU A 227 2.97 10.09 -0.32
CA GLU A 227 1.57 10.58 -0.47
C GLU A 227 0.50 9.50 -0.35
N GLN A 228 -0.36 9.60 0.67
CA GLN A 228 -1.37 8.59 0.99
C GLN A 228 -2.19 8.20 -0.26
N GLY A 229 -2.27 6.89 -0.51
CA GLY A 229 -3.13 6.32 -1.54
C GLY A 229 -3.81 5.09 -0.98
N SER A 230 -4.99 4.78 -1.50
CA SER A 230 -5.78 3.63 -1.06
C SER A 230 -5.34 2.36 -1.74
N ILE A 231 -5.49 1.24 -1.04
CA ILE A 231 -5.24 -0.09 -1.59
C ILE A 231 -6.58 -0.81 -1.59
N TYR A 232 -6.86 -1.49 -2.70
CA TYR A 232 -7.92 -2.48 -2.76
C TYR A 232 -7.26 -3.86 -2.66
N SER A 233 -7.63 -4.65 -1.66
CA SER A 233 -7.20 -6.05 -1.58
C SER A 233 -7.84 -6.86 -2.70
N ASP A 234 -7.22 -7.98 -3.08
CA ASP A 234 -7.78 -8.86 -4.12
C ASP A 234 -9.18 -9.36 -3.71
N GLU A 235 -9.34 -9.76 -2.44
CA GLU A 235 -10.64 -10.19 -1.90
C GLU A 235 -11.69 -9.06 -1.95
N LEU A 236 -11.30 -7.82 -1.69
CA LEU A 236 -12.18 -6.67 -1.80
C LEU A 236 -12.59 -6.41 -3.26
N LEU A 237 -11.65 -6.47 -4.22
CA LEU A 237 -11.97 -6.28 -5.64
C LEU A 237 -12.88 -7.39 -6.17
N GLU A 238 -12.64 -8.64 -5.79
CA GLU A 238 -13.51 -9.77 -6.13
C GLU A 238 -14.93 -9.54 -5.59
N ALA A 239 -15.06 -9.15 -4.33
CA ALA A 239 -16.37 -8.89 -3.72
C ALA A 239 -17.10 -7.71 -4.38
N LEU A 240 -16.37 -6.65 -4.76
CA LEU A 240 -16.92 -5.47 -5.44
C LEU A 240 -17.31 -5.73 -6.90
N THR A 241 -16.73 -6.73 -7.55
CA THR A 241 -16.98 -7.05 -8.96
C THR A 241 -17.96 -8.21 -9.18
N ASP A 242 -18.13 -9.10 -8.20
CA ASP A 242 -19.05 -10.25 -8.31
C ASP A 242 -20.52 -9.80 -8.42
N GLY A 243 -20.91 -8.72 -7.74
CA GLY A 243 -22.24 -8.10 -7.85
C GLY A 243 -23.41 -9.00 -7.42
N LYS A 244 -23.14 -10.16 -6.83
CA LYS A 244 -24.17 -11.14 -6.40
C LYS A 244 -24.70 -10.90 -5.00
N GLN A 245 -23.90 -10.27 -4.14
CA GLN A 245 -24.24 -10.03 -2.74
C GLN A 245 -24.42 -8.53 -2.52
N LYS A 246 -25.49 -8.14 -1.83
CA LYS A 246 -25.61 -6.74 -1.40
C LYS A 246 -24.56 -6.49 -0.34
N ALA A 247 -23.83 -5.40 -0.51
CA ALA A 247 -22.84 -4.98 0.44
C ALA A 247 -22.82 -3.46 0.55
N VAL A 248 -22.15 -2.98 1.59
CA VAL A 248 -21.80 -1.56 1.75
C VAL A 248 -20.30 -1.45 1.87
N LEU A 249 -19.69 -0.63 1.03
CA LEU A 249 -18.28 -0.26 1.15
C LEU A 249 -18.17 0.96 2.07
N ALA A 250 -17.39 0.81 3.13
CA ALA A 250 -17.00 1.88 4.02
C ALA A 250 -15.59 2.36 3.64
N THR A 251 -15.38 3.67 3.52
CA THR A 251 -14.05 4.29 3.30
C THR A 251 -13.83 5.43 4.28
N ILE A 252 -12.70 5.46 4.99
CA ILE A 252 -12.30 6.64 5.77
C ILE A 252 -11.90 7.75 4.80
N ILE A 253 -12.64 8.86 4.78
CA ILE A 253 -12.40 10.00 3.87
C ILE A 253 -11.77 11.21 4.57
N SER A 254 -11.85 11.28 5.89
CA SER A 254 -11.22 12.33 6.68
C SER A 254 -10.89 11.81 8.07
N ARG A 255 -9.83 12.37 8.65
CA ARG A 255 -9.38 12.09 10.01
C ARG A 255 -8.80 13.35 10.64
N LYS A 256 -9.25 13.66 11.85
CA LYS A 256 -8.63 14.65 12.74
C LYS A 256 -8.22 13.97 14.04
N GLY A 257 -7.00 14.22 14.52
CA GLY A 257 -6.49 13.61 15.75
C GLY A 257 -6.05 12.15 15.63
N SER A 258 -6.05 11.43 16.75
CA SER A 258 -5.62 10.03 16.84
C SER A 258 -6.75 9.10 16.43
N ALA A 259 -6.59 8.39 15.31
CA ALA A 259 -7.50 7.35 14.83
C ALA A 259 -6.68 6.13 14.39
N PRO A 260 -7.25 4.91 14.42
CA PRO A 260 -6.50 3.68 14.24
C PRO A 260 -5.95 3.49 12.81
N ARG A 261 -6.61 4.06 11.81
CA ARG A 261 -6.23 3.94 10.38
C ARG A 261 -6.16 5.29 9.68
N GLY A 262 -5.61 5.30 8.47
CA GLY A 262 -5.44 6.50 7.63
C GLY A 262 -6.59 6.70 6.65
N VAL A 263 -6.62 7.87 6.01
CA VAL A 263 -7.56 8.18 4.92
C VAL A 263 -7.36 7.20 3.75
N GLY A 264 -8.45 6.80 3.11
CA GLY A 264 -8.47 5.80 2.03
C GLY A 264 -8.55 4.35 2.50
N THR A 265 -8.53 4.08 3.81
CA THR A 265 -8.75 2.71 4.34
C THR A 265 -10.18 2.28 4.09
N LYS A 266 -10.37 1.02 3.65
CA LYS A 266 -11.66 0.47 3.24
C LYS A 266 -12.05 -0.77 4.03
N MET A 267 -13.35 -1.00 4.14
CA MET A 267 -13.96 -2.23 4.67
C MET A 267 -15.27 -2.47 3.93
N LEU A 268 -15.49 -3.70 3.47
CA LEU A 268 -16.77 -4.11 2.91
C LEU A 268 -17.59 -4.81 3.98
N VAL A 269 -18.88 -4.46 4.12
CA VAL A 269 -19.83 -5.10 5.03
C VAL A 269 -20.88 -5.83 4.21
N ARG A 270 -21.05 -7.14 4.42
CA ARG A 270 -22.08 -7.97 3.77
C ARG A 270 -23.38 -7.99 4.57
N GLU A 271 -24.48 -8.41 3.95
CA GLU A 271 -25.81 -8.52 4.60
C GLU A 271 -25.82 -9.42 5.84
N ASP A 272 -24.94 -10.42 5.91
CA ASP A 272 -24.80 -11.32 7.05
C ASP A 272 -23.95 -10.73 8.20
N GLY A 273 -23.43 -9.52 8.03
CA GLY A 273 -22.55 -8.84 8.99
C GLY A 273 -21.08 -9.23 8.90
N SER A 274 -20.71 -10.19 8.04
CA SER A 274 -19.30 -10.49 7.78
C SER A 274 -18.62 -9.35 7.01
N THR A 275 -17.32 -9.19 7.22
CA THR A 275 -16.52 -8.11 6.64
C THR A 275 -15.38 -8.62 5.77
N VAL A 276 -15.00 -7.81 4.79
CA VAL A 276 -13.71 -7.91 4.08
C VAL A 276 -12.91 -6.66 4.43
N ASP A 277 -11.64 -6.84 4.81
CA ASP A 277 -10.77 -5.80 5.37
C ASP A 277 -11.33 -5.14 6.66
N THR A 278 -10.67 -4.08 7.14
CA THR A 278 -10.99 -3.37 8.40
C THR A 278 -10.62 -1.90 8.32
N ILE A 279 -11.45 -1.04 8.90
CA ILE A 279 -11.16 0.40 9.08
C ILE A 279 -10.47 0.72 10.41
N GLY A 280 -10.11 -0.31 11.20
CA GLY A 280 -9.28 -0.16 12.40
C GLY A 280 -9.82 -0.80 13.67
N GLY A 281 -11.00 -1.44 13.64
CA GLY A 281 -11.62 -2.07 14.80
C GLY A 281 -12.24 -1.09 15.81
N GLY A 282 -12.77 -1.64 16.91
CA GLY A 282 -13.32 -0.87 18.04
C GLY A 282 -14.72 -0.30 17.79
N CYS A 283 -15.11 0.71 18.58
CA CYS A 283 -16.47 1.27 18.57
C CYS A 283 -16.86 1.85 17.20
N VAL A 284 -15.94 2.58 16.54
CA VAL A 284 -16.19 3.15 15.21
C VAL A 284 -16.50 2.06 14.19
N GLU A 285 -15.74 0.97 14.17
CA GLU A 285 -15.99 -0.12 13.21
C GLU A 285 -17.35 -0.77 13.44
N SER A 286 -17.69 -1.07 14.70
CA SER A 286 -19.00 -1.61 15.09
C SER A 286 -20.15 -0.70 14.67
N GLU A 287 -20.00 0.60 14.85
CA GLU A 287 -21.05 1.56 14.54
C GLU A 287 -21.24 1.75 13.03
N ILE A 288 -20.14 1.71 12.27
CA ILE A 288 -20.17 1.69 10.82
C ILE A 288 -20.82 0.40 10.29
N ILE A 289 -20.50 -0.77 10.86
CA ILE A 289 -21.17 -2.03 10.51
C ILE A 289 -22.68 -1.92 10.77
N ARG A 290 -23.09 -1.38 11.91
CA ARG A 290 -24.51 -1.18 12.23
C ARG A 290 -25.21 -0.28 11.22
N LYS A 291 -24.60 0.86 10.86
CA LYS A 291 -25.14 1.80 9.86
C LYS A 291 -25.21 1.17 8.47
N ALA A 292 -24.21 0.39 8.08
CA ALA A 292 -24.19 -0.37 6.82
C ALA A 292 -25.33 -1.40 6.75
N LEU A 293 -25.54 -2.19 7.80
CA LEU A 293 -26.62 -3.17 7.87
C LEU A 293 -28.01 -2.49 7.81
N LEU A 294 -28.18 -1.36 8.50
CA LEU A 294 -29.42 -0.57 8.42
C LEU A 294 -29.66 -0.01 7.02
N MET A 295 -28.63 0.54 6.39
CA MET A 295 -28.68 1.08 5.02
C MET A 295 -29.07 0.00 4.00
N MET A 296 -28.54 -1.22 4.13
CA MET A 296 -28.95 -2.36 3.29
C MET A 296 -30.40 -2.79 3.55
N ARG A 297 -30.81 -2.84 4.82
CA ARG A 297 -32.16 -3.26 5.23
C ARG A 297 -33.25 -2.28 4.77
N MET A 298 -32.99 -0.97 4.90
CA MET A 298 -33.93 0.08 4.51
C MET A 298 -33.98 0.28 3.00
N GLY A 299 -32.89 -0.06 2.29
CA GLY A 299 -32.78 0.15 0.85
C GLY A 299 -32.42 1.59 0.45
N GLU A 300 -32.36 2.51 1.42
CA GLU A 300 -31.99 3.91 1.30
C GLU A 300 -31.29 4.42 2.59
N PRO A 301 -30.41 5.43 2.50
CA PRO A 301 -29.89 6.02 1.26
C PRO A 301 -28.93 5.07 0.51
N LEU A 302 -28.62 5.36 -0.75
CA LEU A 302 -27.62 4.61 -1.53
C LEU A 302 -26.18 5.02 -1.21
N PHE A 303 -26.03 6.22 -0.64
CA PHE A 303 -24.78 6.84 -0.29
C PHE A 303 -24.98 7.73 0.94
N GLN A 304 -24.03 7.71 1.87
CA GLN A 304 -24.02 8.65 3.00
C GLN A 304 -22.60 8.85 3.54
N VAL A 305 -22.33 10.03 4.10
CA VAL A 305 -21.12 10.30 4.88
C VAL A 305 -21.49 10.34 6.36
N CYS A 306 -20.82 9.51 7.15
CA CYS A 306 -20.99 9.42 8.59
C CYS A 306 -19.81 10.08 9.29
N ARG A 307 -20.06 10.87 10.33
CA ARG A 307 -19.02 11.45 11.18
C ARG A 307 -19.07 10.79 12.55
N GLU A 308 -17.98 10.15 12.95
CA GLU A 308 -17.85 9.51 14.26
C GLU A 308 -16.83 10.27 15.11
N ASP A 309 -17.19 10.56 16.36
CA ASP A 309 -16.32 11.16 17.35
C ASP A 309 -15.87 10.08 18.35
N LEU A 310 -14.58 9.72 18.30
CA LEU A 310 -14.03 8.71 19.20
C LEU A 310 -13.89 9.21 20.64
N ALA A 311 -14.02 10.53 20.90
CA ALA A 311 -13.87 11.11 22.22
C ALA A 311 -15.16 11.06 23.06
N MET A 312 -16.34 10.92 22.43
CA MET A 312 -17.62 11.07 23.16
C MET A 312 -18.23 9.78 23.71
N GLU A 313 -17.89 8.59 23.19
CA GLU A 313 -18.55 7.34 23.60
C GLU A 313 -17.80 6.52 24.66
N ALA A 314 -16.61 6.93 25.10
CA ALA A 314 -15.81 6.16 26.07
C ALA A 314 -15.17 7.01 27.18
N ALA A 315 -15.83 8.10 27.57
CA ALA A 315 -15.40 8.89 28.73
C ALA A 315 -15.63 8.18 30.08
N GLU A 316 -16.37 7.05 30.13
CA GLU A 316 -16.79 6.50 31.42
C GLU A 316 -16.27 5.11 31.85
N ASP A 317 -15.77 4.17 31.03
CA ASP A 317 -15.38 2.85 31.62
C ASP A 317 -14.19 2.04 31.06
N GLU A 318 -13.57 2.31 29.89
CA GLU A 318 -12.59 1.34 29.30
C GLU A 318 -11.17 1.84 28.92
N GLY A 319 -10.78 3.06 29.27
CA GLY A 319 -9.35 3.43 29.38
C GLY A 319 -8.46 3.42 28.12
N MET A 320 -9.00 3.16 26.92
CA MET A 320 -8.26 3.24 25.65
C MET A 320 -8.97 4.15 24.64
N VAL A 321 -8.88 5.47 24.85
CA VAL A 321 -9.52 6.46 23.97
C VAL A 321 -8.53 6.94 22.90
N CYS A 322 -8.80 6.58 21.64
CA CYS A 322 -8.22 7.29 20.50
C CYS A 322 -8.95 8.64 20.38
N GLY A 323 -8.35 9.77 20.74
CA GLY A 323 -9.04 11.08 20.77
C GLY A 323 -9.26 11.75 19.40
N GLY A 324 -9.74 11.01 18.40
CA GLY A 324 -9.89 11.50 17.02
C GLY A 324 -11.35 11.61 16.54
N VAL A 325 -11.55 12.36 15.44
CA VAL A 325 -12.79 12.39 14.68
C VAL A 325 -12.52 11.81 13.31
N VAL A 326 -13.37 10.92 12.83
CA VAL A 326 -13.28 10.35 11.48
C VAL A 326 -14.56 10.60 10.71
N GLU A 327 -14.42 10.87 9.41
CA GLU A 327 -15.54 10.80 8.47
C GLU A 327 -15.40 9.54 7.62
N VAL A 328 -16.48 8.78 7.55
CA VAL A 328 -16.56 7.51 6.83
C VAL A 328 -17.65 7.61 5.78
N MET A 329 -17.26 7.43 4.53
CA MET A 329 -18.16 7.32 3.39
C MET A 329 -18.72 5.91 3.31
N LEU A 330 -20.04 5.77 3.26
CA LEU A 330 -20.76 4.52 3.07
C LEU A 330 -21.47 4.54 1.71
N GLU A 331 -21.18 3.55 0.89
CA GLU A 331 -21.80 3.38 -0.42
C GLU A 331 -22.33 1.96 -0.56
N ARG A 332 -23.57 1.82 -1.04
CA ARG A 332 -24.12 0.50 -1.37
C ARG A 332 -23.53 0.03 -2.69
N VAL A 333 -23.02 -1.20 -2.73
CA VAL A 333 -22.36 -1.79 -3.91
C VAL A 333 -23.03 -3.06 -4.37
#